data_AF-A0A7V6INJ9-F1
#
_entry.id   AF-A0A7V6INJ9-F1
#
_cell.length_a   1.000
_cell.length_b   1.000
_cell.length_c   1.000
_cell.angle_alpha   90.00
_cell.angle_beta   90.00
_cell.angle_gamma   90.00
#
_symmetry.space_group_name_H-M   'P 1'
#
loop_
_entity.id
_entity.type
_entity.pdbx_description
1 polymer ?
#
loop_
_entity_poly.entity_id
_entity_poly.type
_entity_poly.pdbx_seq_one_letter_code
_entity_poly.pdbx_strand_id
1 'polypeptide(L)'
;MSKTYTKSFKEDAVCYVQEHSEESVAECARYLGINENTLHTWLKKARQGEEFRGQGNYSSDLAKENAQLRRELKDARDALEILKKTLKIMSE
;
A
#
# COMPACT_ATOMS: atom_id res chain seq x y z
N MET A 1 20.29 14.10 8.82
CA MET A 1 20.35 13.18 7.66
C MET A 1 19.45 11.98 7.98
N SER A 2 18.30 11.83 7.33
CA SER A 2 17.48 10.63 7.47
C SER A 2 18.13 9.49 6.67
N LYS A 3 18.46 8.37 7.32
CA LYS A 3 18.90 7.17 6.60
C LYS A 3 17.69 6.59 5.85
N THR A 4 17.76 6.57 4.53
CA THR A 4 16.73 5.96 3.68
C THR A 4 17.16 4.54 3.34
N TYR A 5 16.32 3.57 3.70
CA TYR A 5 16.53 2.16 3.40
C TYR A 5 15.65 1.73 2.22
N THR A 6 16.18 0.88 1.34
CA THR A 6 15.45 0.32 0.20
C THR A 6 14.31 -0.61 0.67
N LYS A 7 13.32 -0.87 -0.20
CA LYS A 7 12.20 -1.78 0.11
C LYS A 7 12.72 -3.19 0.44
N SER A 8 13.56 -3.75 -0.43
CA SER A 8 14.21 -5.06 -0.23
C SER A 8 14.88 -5.15 1.13
N PHE A 9 15.71 -4.16 1.49
CA PHE A 9 16.42 -4.19 2.77
C PHE A 9 15.49 -4.25 3.99
N LYS A 10 14.32 -3.58 3.93
CA LYS A 10 13.35 -3.62 5.03
C LYS A 10 12.63 -4.97 5.11
N GLU A 11 12.33 -5.56 3.96
CA GLU A 11 11.71 -6.89 3.87
C GLU A 11 12.68 -7.96 4.37
N ASP A 12 13.93 -7.92 3.90
CA ASP A 12 15.00 -8.81 4.33
C ASP A 12 15.26 -8.69 5.84
N ALA A 13 15.28 -7.46 6.38
CA ALA A 13 15.45 -7.22 7.82
C ALA A 13 14.31 -7.80 8.66
N VAL A 14 13.07 -7.76 8.17
CA VAL A 14 11.92 -8.38 8.86
C VAL A 14 11.95 -9.90 8.73
N CYS A 15 12.31 -10.42 7.56
CA CYS A 15 12.47 -11.85 7.33
C CYS A 15 13.54 -12.43 8.27
N TYR A 16 14.69 -11.75 8.39
CA TYR A 16 15.77 -12.13 9.29
C TYR A 16 15.31 -12.29 10.74
N VAL A 17 14.50 -11.36 11.26
CA VAL A 17 13.95 -11.45 12.63
C VAL A 17 12.97 -12.60 12.78
N GLN A 18 12.20 -12.93 11.73
CA GLN A 18 11.27 -14.07 11.76
C GLN A 18 12.02 -15.40 11.74
N GLU A 19 13.11 -15.50 10.98
CA GLU A 19 13.98 -16.68 10.93
C GLU A 19 14.77 -16.87 12.23
N HIS A 20 15.21 -15.77 12.86
CA HIS A 20 15.97 -15.77 14.11
C HIS A 20 15.07 -15.45 15.30
N SER A 21 13.98 -16.21 15.45
CA SER A 21 13.02 -16.01 16.56
C SER A 21 13.60 -16.23 17.96
N GLU A 22 14.80 -16.80 18.04
CA GLU A 22 15.57 -17.08 19.24
C GLU A 22 16.40 -15.87 19.70
N GLU A 23 16.72 -14.96 18.77
CA GLU A 23 17.48 -13.74 19.02
C GLU A 23 16.54 -12.57 19.33
N SER A 24 16.98 -11.66 20.19
CA SER A 24 16.20 -10.46 20.48
C SER A 24 16.22 -9.49 19.30
N VAL A 25 15.14 -8.71 19.14
CA VAL A 25 15.07 -7.65 18.11
C VAL A 25 16.25 -6.67 18.23
N ALA A 26 16.77 -6.46 19.43
CA ALA A 26 17.95 -5.63 19.69
C ALA A 26 19.24 -6.22 19.10
N GLU A 27 19.45 -7.53 19.21
CA GLU A 27 20.59 -8.24 18.62
C GLU A 27 20.51 -8.22 17.09
N CYS A 28 19.33 -8.54 16.53
CA CYS A 28 19.08 -8.43 15.09
C CYS A 28 19.35 -7.01 14.57
N ALA A 29 18.91 -5.98 15.29
CA ALA A 29 19.17 -4.59 14.91
C ALA A 29 20.67 -4.24 14.93
N ARG A 30 21.42 -4.73 15.93
CA ARG A 30 22.87 -4.55 16.00
C ARG A 30 23.58 -5.24 14.84
N TYR A 31 23.19 -6.47 14.51
CA TYR A 31 23.75 -7.22 13.39
C TYR A 31 23.52 -6.52 12.05
N LEU A 32 22.29 -6.03 11.84
CA LEU A 32 21.88 -5.29 10.63
C LEU A 32 22.42 -3.85 10.58
N GLY A 33 23.07 -3.36 11.65
CA GLY A 33 23.59 -1.98 11.72
C GLY A 33 22.51 -0.90 11.70
N ILE A 34 21.30 -1.22 12.14
CA ILE A 34 20.15 -0.32 12.19
C ILE A 34 19.73 0.01 13.62
N ASN A 35 18.94 1.06 13.78
CA ASN A 35 18.37 1.39 15.07
C ASN A 35 17.25 0.40 15.42
N GLU A 36 17.24 -0.12 16.65
CA GLU A 36 16.22 -1.04 17.15
C GLU A 36 14.79 -0.50 16.96
N ASN A 37 14.55 0.78 17.25
CA ASN A 37 13.23 1.41 17.08
C ASN A 37 12.77 1.41 15.61
N THR A 38 13.73 1.46 14.68
CA THR A 38 13.44 1.38 13.24
C THR A 38 13.00 -0.03 12.87
N LEU A 39 13.66 -1.05 13.41
CA LEU A 39 13.30 -2.45 13.20
C LEU A 39 11.94 -2.79 13.83
N HIS A 40 11.65 -2.31 15.05
CA HIS A 40 10.33 -2.44 15.67
C HIS A 40 9.22 -1.80 14.83
N THR A 41 9.49 -0.61 14.26
CA THR A 41 8.54 0.05 13.36
C THR A 41 8.28 -0.79 12.12
N TRP A 42 9.31 -1.43 11.57
CA TRP A 42 9.16 -2.29 10.40
C TRP A 42 8.39 -3.57 10.71
N LEU A 43 8.71 -4.23 11.82
CA LEU A 43 7.96 -5.41 12.29
C LEU A 43 6.48 -5.11 12.50
N LYS A 44 6.16 -3.94 13.05
CA LYS A 44 4.78 -3.48 13.21
C LYS A 44 4.06 -3.32 11.86
N LYS A 45 4.71 -2.67 10.89
CA LYS A 45 4.16 -2.49 9.54
C LYS A 45 3.94 -3.82 8.82
N ALA A 46 4.91 -4.72 8.90
CA ALA A 46 4.79 -6.07 8.36
C ALA A 46 3.61 -6.84 9.00
N ARG A 47 3.42 -6.73 10.32
CA ARG A 47 2.27 -7.36 11.00
C ARG A 47 0.93 -6.78 10.56
N GLN A 48 0.89 -5.49 10.21
CA GLN A 48 -0.31 -4.81 9.72
C GLN A 48 -0.59 -5.09 8.22
N GLY A 49 0.27 -5.86 7.55
CA GLY A 49 0.18 -6.08 6.11
C GLY A 49 0.49 -4.83 5.28
N GLU A 50 1.11 -3.81 5.89
CA GLU A 50 1.55 -2.63 5.17
C GLU A 50 2.82 -2.98 4.38
N GLU A 51 2.78 -2.80 3.05
CA GLU A 51 3.98 -2.94 2.25
C GLU A 51 5.04 -1.91 2.68
N PHE A 52 6.32 -2.32 2.64
CA PHE A 52 7.48 -1.43 2.80
C PHE A 52 7.69 -0.48 1.61
N ARG A 53 6.61 0.03 1.04
CA ARG A 53 6.64 1.02 -0.03
C ARG A 53 7.42 2.24 0.49
N GLY A 54 8.32 2.74 -0.37
CA GLY A 54 9.01 4.00 -0.15
C GLY A 54 7.98 5.11 0.13
N GLN A 55 8.44 6.22 0.69
CA GLN A 55 7.62 7.37 1.10
C GLN A 55 6.90 8.02 -0.11
N GLY A 56 5.92 7.32 -0.68
CA GLY A 56 5.03 7.74 -1.74
C GLY A 56 3.73 8.20 -1.12
N ASN A 57 3.24 9.35 -1.58
CA ASN A 57 2.18 10.09 -0.95
C ASN A 57 0.83 9.35 -1.08
N TYR A 58 0.48 8.54 -0.08
CA TYR A 58 -0.74 7.74 0.01
C TYR A 58 -2.01 8.54 -0.33
N SER A 59 -2.04 9.81 0.07
CA SER A 59 -3.17 10.71 -0.19
C SER A 59 -3.35 11.04 -1.67
N SER A 60 -2.27 11.15 -2.44
CA SER A 60 -2.31 11.45 -3.87
C SER A 60 -2.79 10.24 -4.67
N ASP A 61 -2.30 9.05 -4.36
CA ASP A 61 -2.62 7.85 -5.14
C ASP A 61 -4.07 7.41 -4.88
N LEU A 62 -4.52 7.47 -3.63
CA LEU A 62 -5.91 7.21 -3.28
C LEU A 62 -6.87 8.24 -3.93
N ALA A 63 -6.46 9.50 -4.01
CA ALA A 63 -7.24 10.54 -4.68
C ALA A 63 -7.33 10.33 -6.20
N LYS A 64 -6.24 9.91 -6.84
CA LYS A 64 -6.22 9.57 -8.28
C LYS A 64 -7.12 8.38 -8.58
N GLU A 65 -7.03 7.33 -7.77
CA GLU A 65 -7.88 6.15 -7.90
C GLU A 65 -9.36 6.50 -7.69
N ASN A 66 -9.67 7.32 -6.68
CA ASN A 66 -11.05 7.77 -6.44
C ASN A 66 -11.60 8.60 -7.61
N ALA A 67 -10.78 9.47 -8.19
CA ALA A 67 -11.16 10.26 -9.36
C ALA A 67 -11.42 9.37 -10.59
N GLN A 68 -10.58 8.35 -10.82
CA GLN A 68 -10.77 7.38 -11.89
C GLN A 68 -12.06 6.57 -11.70
N LEU A 69 -12.29 6.02 -10.52
CA LEU A 69 -13.50 5.25 -10.20
C LEU A 69 -14.77 6.08 -10.36
N ARG A 70 -14.76 7.36 -9.94
CA ARG A 70 -15.89 8.28 -10.14
C ARG A 70 -16.18 8.52 -11.62
N ARG A 71 -15.15 8.61 -12.46
CA ARG A 71 -15.31 8.76 -13.91
C ARG A 71 -15.92 7.51 -14.53
N GLU A 72 -15.40 6.34 -14.21
CA GLU A 72 -15.93 5.06 -14.70
C GLU A 72 -17.40 4.86 -14.29
N LEU A 73 -17.76 5.19 -13.05
CA LEU A 73 -19.16 5.15 -12.59
C LEU A 73 -20.07 6.11 -13.35
N LYS A 74 -19.57 7.31 -13.69
CA LYS A 74 -20.33 8.27 -14.47
C LYS A 74 -20.55 7.77 -15.90
N ASP A 75 -19.50 7.30 -16.55
CA ASP A 75 -19.57 6.80 -17.93
C ASP A 75 -20.51 5.59 -18.04
N ALA A 76 -20.47 4.67 -17.06
CA ALA A 76 -21.40 3.54 -16.98
C ALA A 76 -22.86 3.98 -16.78
N ARG A 77 -23.11 4.99 -15.93
CA ARG A 77 -24.46 5.53 -15.72
C ARG A 77 -25.00 6.24 -16.96
N ASP A 78 -24.16 7.02 -17.62
CA ASP A 78 -24.54 7.73 -18.86
C ASP A 78 -24.88 6.73 -19.97
N ALA A 79 -24.10 5.64 -20.11
CA ALA A 79 -24.40 4.56 -21.03
C ALA A 79 -25.75 3.88 -20.73
N LEU A 80 -26.05 3.60 -19.45
CA LEU A 80 -27.35 3.04 -19.05
C LEU A 80 -28.51 3.98 -19.36
N GLU A 81 -28.35 5.29 -19.14
CA GLU A 81 -29.40 6.27 -19.43
C GLU A 81 -29.67 6.40 -20.93
N ILE A 82 -28.64 6.33 -21.78
CA ILE A 82 -28.80 6.28 -23.23
C ILE A 82 -29.58 5.03 -23.62
N LEU A 83 -29.19 3.85 -23.12
CA LEU A 83 -29.87 2.59 -23.42
C LEU A 83 -31.35 2.61 -23.01
N LYS A 84 -31.66 3.12 -21.82
CA LYS A 84 -33.04 3.28 -21.36
C LYS A 84 -33.85 4.23 -22.25
N LYS A 85 -33.26 5.37 -22.65
CA LYS A 85 -33.93 6.32 -23.54
C LYS A 85 -34.22 5.70 -24.91
N THR A 86 -33.26 4.98 -25.49
CA THR A 86 -33.46 4.27 -26.76
C THR A 86 -34.56 3.23 -26.65
N LEU A 87 -34.57 2.42 -25.58
CA LEU A 87 -35.64 1.45 -25.34
C LEU A 87 -37.01 2.10 -25.23
N LYS A 88 -37.10 3.23 -24.51
CA LYS A 88 -38.35 3.99 -24.39
C LYS A 88 -38.84 4.48 -25.75
N ILE A 89 -37.96 5.06 -26.56
CA ILE A 89 -38.30 5.55 -27.92
C ILE A 89 -38.74 4.41 -28.83
N MET A 90 -38.14 3.23 -28.72
CA MET A 90 -38.53 2.05 -29.53
C MET A 90 -39.84 1.39 -29.07
N SER A 91 -40.34 1.75 -27.88
CA SER A 91 -41.55 1.16 -27.29
C SER A 91 -42.77 2.12 -27.39
N GLU A 92 -42.58 3.32 -27.94
CA GLU A 92 -43.62 4.30 -28.31
C GLU A 92 -43.91 4.19 -29.82
#